data_AF-A0A4Y2U7R5-F1
#
_entry.id   AF-A0A4Y2U7R5-F1
#
_cell.length_a   1.000
_cell.length_b   1.000
_cell.length_c   1.000
_cell.angle_alpha   90.00
_cell.angle_beta   90.00
_cell.angle_gamma   90.00
#
_symmetry.space_group_name_H-M   'P 1'
#
loop_
_entity.id
_entity.type
_entity.pdbx_description
1 polymer ?
#
loop_
_entity_poly.entity_id
_entity_poly.type
_entity_poly.pdbx_seq_one_letter_code
_entity_poly.pdbx_strand_id
1 'polypeptide(L)'
;MIVLGFYTTLLCYTGSGPIWPEYATNPVCKENWWRYLLYINNFELSVKSCMLWCWHLAAEMQVYVLSPIFLLSLLRWQRFGYCLASITIFLSGLSCFLITTEYNLIYCSFVQLDLYIGDLESFLDRIWMYIDSLYYKPYTRISPYLIGVLLGYHFYGKNFKDIRNRW
;
A
#
# COMPACT_ATOMS: atom_id res chain seq x y z
N MET A 1 13.70 0.98 11.12
CA MET A 1 14.51 2.20 11.36
C MET A 1 16.00 1.99 11.21
N ILE A 2 16.55 0.89 11.72
CA ILE A 2 17.96 0.52 11.46
C ILE A 2 18.25 0.43 9.95
N VAL A 3 17.37 -0.21 9.18
CA VAL A 3 17.51 -0.32 7.72
C VAL A 3 17.44 1.04 7.01
N LEU A 4 16.57 1.95 7.47
CA LEU A 4 16.49 3.32 6.93
C LEU A 4 17.79 4.09 7.18
N GLY A 5 18.31 4.05 8.41
CA GLY A 5 19.59 4.68 8.73
C GLY A 5 20.75 4.10 7.93
N PHE A 6 20.81 2.77 7.81
CA PHE A 6 21.83 2.10 6.99
C PHE A 6 21.74 2.52 5.52
N TYR A 7 20.53 2.53 4.95
CA TYR A 7 20.29 2.90 3.56
C TYR A 7 20.66 4.36 3.25
N THR A 8 20.35 5.29 4.16
CA THR A 8 20.63 6.72 3.94
C THR A 8 22.08 7.11 4.21
N THR A 9 22.79 6.41 5.12
CA THR A 9 24.12 6.83 5.58
C THR A 9 25.25 5.90 5.15
N LEU A 10 25.08 4.58 5.28
CA LEU A 10 26.16 3.61 5.16
C LEU A 10 26.23 2.93 3.79
N LEU A 11 25.09 2.78 3.09
CA LEU A 11 25.01 2.04 1.83
C LEU A 11 25.96 2.55 0.74
N CYS A 12 26.19 3.87 0.67
CA CYS A 12 27.10 4.47 -0.31
C CYS A 12 28.56 4.01 -0.10
N TYR A 13 28.92 3.59 1.11
CA TYR A 13 30.28 3.15 1.45
C TYR A 13 30.48 1.64 1.30
N THR A 14 29.43 0.85 1.07
CA THR A 14 29.53 -0.62 1.05
C THR A 14 29.78 -1.22 -0.34
N GLY A 15 29.85 -0.39 -1.38
CA GLY A 15 30.03 -0.89 -2.75
C GLY A 15 30.27 0.22 -3.76
N SER A 16 30.50 -0.20 -5.01
CA SER A 16 30.69 0.68 -6.15
C SER A 16 30.13 -0.02 -7.39
N GLY A 17 29.40 0.70 -8.24
CA GLY A 17 28.82 0.15 -9.46
C GLY A 17 27.98 1.18 -10.21
N PRO A 18 27.66 0.93 -11.49
CA PRO A 18 26.98 1.89 -12.37
C PRO A 18 25.54 2.24 -11.94
N ILE A 19 24.93 1.37 -11.12
CA ILE A 19 23.62 1.59 -10.49
C ILE A 19 23.74 1.87 -8.99
N TRP A 20 24.96 1.84 -8.45
CA TRP A 20 25.20 2.07 -7.04
C TRP A 20 25.02 3.56 -6.75
N PRO A 21 24.42 3.96 -5.62
CA PRO A 21 24.26 5.37 -5.29
C PRO A 21 25.64 6.04 -5.17
N GLU A 22 26.01 6.86 -6.17
CA GLU A 22 27.33 7.48 -6.27
C GLU A 22 27.55 8.66 -5.31
N TYR A 23 26.48 9.18 -4.69
CA TYR A 23 26.55 10.40 -3.90
C TYR A 23 25.93 10.23 -2.51
N ALA A 24 26.73 10.60 -1.51
CA ALA A 24 26.37 10.72 -0.10
C ALA A 24 24.94 11.24 0.05
N THR A 25 24.05 10.40 0.60
CA THR A 25 22.61 10.66 0.71
C THR A 25 21.97 11.06 -0.62
N ASN A 26 21.26 10.13 -1.27
CA ASN A 26 20.26 10.47 -2.28
C ASN A 26 19.47 11.70 -1.78
N PRO A 27 19.47 12.86 -2.47
CA PRO A 27 18.92 14.11 -1.96
C PRO A 27 17.45 13.94 -1.55
N VAL A 28 16.74 13.06 -2.27
CA VAL A 28 15.37 12.62 -1.97
C VAL A 28 15.27 11.97 -0.58
N CYS A 29 16.23 11.12 -0.22
CA CYS A 29 16.30 10.50 1.11
C CYS A 29 16.56 11.51 2.22
N LYS A 30 17.42 12.51 1.99
CA LYS A 30 17.72 13.54 3.00
C LYS A 30 16.51 14.42 3.30
N GLU A 31 15.67 14.66 2.31
CA GLU A 31 14.45 15.47 2.46
C GLU A 31 13.27 14.65 3.03
N ASN A 32 13.11 13.39 2.59
CA ASN A 32 11.89 12.61 2.85
C ASN A 32 12.03 11.46 3.86
N TRP A 33 13.20 11.22 4.48
CA TRP A 33 13.39 10.12 5.45
C TRP A 33 12.34 10.09 6.58
N TRP A 34 11.92 11.25 7.08
CA TRP A 34 10.97 11.37 8.19
C TRP A 34 9.58 10.79 7.84
N ARG A 35 9.19 10.79 6.55
CA ARG A 35 7.92 10.19 6.10
C ARG A 35 7.88 8.68 6.29
N TYR A 36 9.05 8.02 6.25
CA TYR A 36 9.19 6.57 6.47
C TYR A 36 9.07 6.22 7.96
N LEU A 37 9.43 7.14 8.87
CA LEU A 37 9.19 6.97 10.31
C LEU A 37 7.71 7.04 10.65
N LEU A 38 7.00 7.95 9.98
CA LEU A 38 5.57 8.14 10.17
C LEU A 38 4.71 7.17 9.34
N TYR A 39 5.31 6.33 8.49
CA TYR A 39 4.60 5.43 7.59
C TYR A 39 3.59 6.15 6.67
N ILE A 40 3.96 7.31 6.14
CA ILE A 40 3.16 8.11 5.20
C ILE A 40 3.81 8.27 3.82
N ASN A 41 4.92 7.55 3.59
CA ASN A 41 5.68 7.61 2.33
C ASN A 41 4.91 7.06 1.13
N ASN A 42 3.80 6.33 1.33
CA ASN A 42 2.96 5.79 0.27
C ASN A 42 2.04 6.84 -0.42
N PHE A 43 1.91 8.03 0.16
CA PHE A 43 1.17 9.14 -0.46
C PHE A 43 2.03 9.98 -1.41
N GLU A 44 3.35 9.88 -1.29
CA GLU A 44 4.30 10.59 -2.12
C GLU A 44 4.43 9.96 -3.52
N LEU A 45 4.93 10.75 -4.48
CA LEU A 45 5.28 10.27 -5.81
C LEU A 45 6.45 9.29 -5.72
N SER A 46 6.44 8.24 -6.53
CA SER A 46 7.51 7.23 -6.63
C SER A 46 8.88 7.86 -6.87
N VAL A 47 8.94 8.88 -7.73
CA VAL A 47 10.17 9.62 -8.06
C VAL A 47 10.77 10.34 -6.84
N LYS A 48 9.93 10.71 -5.87
CA LYS A 48 10.36 11.35 -4.60
C LYS A 48 10.48 10.35 -3.45
N SER A 49 10.45 9.05 -3.73
CA SER A 49 10.59 8.01 -2.73
C SER A 49 12.05 7.57 -2.56
N CYS A 50 12.58 7.76 -1.36
CA CYS A 50 13.89 7.25 -0.94
C CYS A 50 14.05 5.73 -1.07
N MET A 51 13.09 4.97 -0.54
CA MET A 51 13.08 3.50 -0.59
C MET A 51 11.75 3.06 -1.17
N LEU A 52 11.79 2.80 -2.47
CA LEU A 52 10.60 2.51 -3.24
C LEU A 52 9.80 1.37 -2.58
N TRP A 53 10.43 0.23 -2.26
CA TRP A 53 9.78 -0.95 -1.65
C TRP A 53 9.08 -0.71 -0.30
N CYS A 54 9.42 0.35 0.43
CA CYS A 54 8.81 0.63 1.74
C CYS A 54 7.38 1.17 1.64
N TRP A 55 6.84 1.39 0.44
CA TRP A 55 5.43 1.77 0.25
C TRP A 55 4.48 0.73 0.89
N HIS A 56 4.79 -0.57 0.78
CA HIS A 56 3.93 -1.65 1.28
C HIS A 56 3.88 -1.66 2.80
N LEU A 57 5.03 -1.47 3.45
CA LEU A 57 5.14 -1.46 4.91
C LEU A 57 4.33 -0.30 5.51
N ALA A 58 4.30 0.84 4.83
CA ALA A 58 3.46 1.97 5.22
C ALA A 58 1.96 1.67 5.08
N ALA A 59 1.55 1.06 3.97
CA ALA A 59 0.17 0.63 3.77
C ALA A 59 -0.27 -0.37 4.85
N GLU A 60 0.57 -1.36 5.17
CA GLU A 60 0.31 -2.35 6.22
C GLU A 60 0.13 -1.69 7.59
N MET A 61 1.01 -0.77 7.98
CA MET A 61 0.91 -0.08 9.26
C MET A 61 -0.39 0.74 9.37
N GLN A 62 -0.78 1.42 8.29
CA GLN A 62 -2.04 2.18 8.25
C GLN A 62 -3.26 1.27 8.42
N VAL A 63 -3.29 0.13 7.74
CA VAL A 63 -4.37 -0.86 7.89
C VAL A 63 -4.35 -1.49 9.28
N TYR A 64 -3.17 -1.75 9.84
CA TYR A 64 -3.02 -2.27 11.20
C TYR A 64 -3.59 -1.31 12.24
N VAL A 65 -3.32 0.00 12.11
CA VAL A 65 -3.88 1.04 12.99
C VAL A 65 -5.41 1.12 12.84
N LEU A 66 -5.96 0.91 11.65
CA LEU A 66 -7.41 0.89 11.43
C LEU A 66 -8.08 -0.42 11.88
N SER A 67 -7.33 -1.51 12.01
CA SER A 67 -7.87 -2.85 12.32
C SER A 67 -8.74 -2.93 13.59
N PRO A 68 -8.44 -2.23 14.71
CA PRO A 68 -9.27 -2.30 15.91
C PRO A 68 -10.68 -1.75 15.66
N ILE A 69 -10.84 -0.76 14.77
CA ILE A 69 -12.15 -0.19 14.44
C ILE A 69 -13.05 -1.26 13.82
N PHE A 70 -12.53 -2.03 12.87
CA PHE A 70 -13.26 -3.11 12.22
C PHE A 70 -13.52 -4.28 13.18
N LEU A 71 -12.51 -4.68 13.97
CA LEU A 71 -12.64 -5.77 14.93
C LEU A 71 -13.63 -5.45 16.05
N LEU A 72 -13.53 -4.28 16.68
CA LEU A 72 -14.45 -3.86 17.75
C LEU A 72 -15.86 -3.67 17.22
N SER A 73 -16.02 -3.13 16.01
CA SER A 73 -17.34 -3.03 15.36
C SER A 73 -17.97 -4.40 15.13
N LEU A 74 -17.19 -5.39 14.67
CA LEU A 74 -17.66 -6.78 14.50
C LEU A 74 -17.99 -7.46 15.83
N LEU A 75 -17.22 -7.20 16.89
CA LEU A 75 -17.44 -7.79 18.21
C LEU A 75 -18.67 -7.20 18.93
N ARG A 76 -18.79 -5.88 18.96
CA ARG A 76 -19.86 -5.14 19.66
C ARG A 76 -21.17 -5.13 18.87
N TRP A 77 -21.11 -4.86 17.57
CA TRP A 77 -22.28 -4.63 16.71
C TRP A 77 -22.14 -5.38 15.39
N GLN A 78 -22.36 -6.70 15.44
CA GLN A 78 -22.13 -7.62 14.31
C GLN A 78 -22.67 -7.09 12.97
N ARG A 79 -23.94 -6.66 12.91
CA ARG A 79 -24.57 -6.11 11.69
C ARG A 79 -23.86 -4.86 11.18
N PHE A 80 -23.49 -3.95 12.08
CA PHE A 80 -22.76 -2.73 11.75
C PHE A 80 -21.35 -3.04 11.25
N GLY A 81 -20.62 -3.94 11.91
CA GLY A 81 -19.28 -4.37 11.49
C GLY A 81 -19.26 -4.99 10.09
N TYR A 82 -20.23 -5.86 9.77
CA TYR A 82 -20.36 -6.42 8.42
C TYR A 82 -20.70 -5.36 7.37
N CYS A 83 -21.61 -4.42 7.68
CA CYS A 83 -21.93 -3.30 6.79
C CYS A 83 -20.70 -2.42 6.54
N LEU A 84 -19.99 -2.03 7.61
CA LEU A 84 -18.81 -1.19 7.53
C LEU A 84 -17.74 -1.82 6.64
N ALA A 85 -17.39 -3.09 6.88
CA ALA A 85 -16.38 -3.80 6.09
C ALA A 85 -16.81 -3.94 4.62
N SER A 86 -18.08 -4.28 4.35
CA SER A 86 -18.60 -4.43 2.99
C SER A 86 -18.59 -3.11 2.21
N ILE A 87 -18.99 -2.01 2.87
CA ILE A 87 -18.94 -0.67 2.27
C ILE A 87 -17.49 -0.27 1.97
N THR A 88 -16.55 -0.50 2.88
CA THR A 88 -15.14 -0.18 2.64
C THR A 88 -14.55 -1.00 1.48
N ILE A 89 -14.87 -2.29 1.38
CA ILE A 89 -14.45 -3.14 0.25
C ILE A 89 -15.03 -2.60 -1.07
N PHE A 90 -16.31 -2.22 -1.07
CA PHE A 90 -16.98 -1.67 -2.25
C PHE A 90 -16.37 -0.34 -2.68
N LEU A 91 -16.15 0.59 -1.74
CA LEU A 91 -15.53 1.90 -2.00
C LEU A 91 -14.09 1.77 -2.51
N SER A 92 -13.33 0.81 -1.96
CA SER A 92 -11.99 0.48 -2.44
C SER A 92 -12.02 0.02 -3.91
N GLY A 93 -12.91 -0.92 -4.25
CA GLY A 93 -13.10 -1.38 -5.63
C GLY A 93 -13.56 -0.26 -6.57
N LEU A 94 -14.50 0.57 -6.12
CA LEU A 94 -15.01 1.71 -6.87
C LEU A 94 -13.91 2.74 -7.13
N SER A 95 -13.06 3.04 -6.13
CA SER A 95 -11.93 3.96 -6.32
C SER A 95 -10.95 3.44 -7.36
N CYS A 96 -10.65 2.14 -7.34
CA CYS A 96 -9.79 1.51 -8.33
C CYS A 96 -10.40 1.62 -9.74
N PHE A 97 -11.71 1.34 -9.88
CA PHE A 97 -12.43 1.47 -11.14
C PHE A 97 -12.41 2.89 -11.68
N LEU A 98 -12.82 3.88 -10.87
CA LEU A 98 -12.89 5.29 -11.27
C LEU A 98 -11.53 5.84 -11.71
N ILE A 99 -10.47 5.55 -10.94
CA ILE A 99 -9.11 6.00 -11.30
C ILE A 99 -8.64 5.31 -12.59
N THR A 100 -8.94 4.02 -12.76
CA THR A 100 -8.57 3.31 -13.99
C THR A 100 -9.27 3.90 -15.22
N THR A 101 -10.55 4.27 -15.10
CA THR A 101 -11.33 4.87 -16.20
C THR A 101 -10.91 6.31 -16.50
N GLU A 102 -10.70 7.15 -15.49
CA GLU A 102 -10.30 8.55 -15.68
C GLU A 102 -8.94 8.68 -16.37
N TYR A 103 -7.97 7.90 -15.91
CA TYR A 103 -6.60 7.99 -16.40
C TYR A 103 -6.31 7.09 -17.60
N ASN A 104 -7.33 6.39 -18.14
CA ASN A 104 -7.18 5.36 -19.18
C ASN A 104 -5.99 4.45 -18.91
N LEU A 105 -5.86 4.01 -17.65
CA LEU A 105 -4.75 3.19 -17.21
C LEU A 105 -4.92 1.80 -17.81
N ILE A 106 -4.00 1.44 -18.70
CA ILE A 106 -3.96 0.11 -19.30
C ILE A 106 -3.61 -0.87 -18.16
N TYR A 107 -4.37 -1.96 -18.06
CA TYR A 107 -4.00 -3.09 -17.19
C TYR A 107 -2.57 -3.49 -17.51
N CYS A 108 -1.63 -3.35 -16.57
CA CYS A 108 -0.28 -3.89 -16.72
C CYS A 108 -0.33 -5.43 -16.76
N SER A 109 -0.67 -5.97 -17.92
CA SER A 109 -0.35 -7.33 -18.30
C SER A 109 0.99 -7.29 -19.03
N PHE A 110 1.93 -8.13 -18.62
CA PHE A 110 3.20 -8.34 -19.34
C PHE A 110 2.98 -8.67 -20.83
N VAL A 111 1.80 -9.15 -21.21
CA VAL A 111 1.37 -9.44 -22.60
C VAL A 111 1.25 -8.20 -23.48
N GLN A 112 1.07 -6.99 -22.91
CA GLN A 112 0.95 -5.74 -23.69
C GLN A 112 2.28 -5.02 -23.93
N LEU A 113 3.37 -5.47 -23.30
CA LEU A 113 4.71 -4.92 -23.55
C LEU A 113 5.12 -5.12 -25.02
N ASP A 114 4.71 -6.24 -25.63
CA ASP A 114 4.98 -6.55 -27.04
C ASP A 114 4.16 -5.69 -28.02
N LEU A 115 3.03 -5.11 -27.58
CA LEU A 115 2.15 -4.30 -28.43
C LEU A 115 2.54 -2.81 -28.47
N TYR A 116 3.37 -2.35 -27.52
CA TYR A 116 3.74 -0.94 -27.34
C TYR A 116 5.22 -0.64 -27.63
N ILE A 117 5.92 -1.53 -28.34
CA ILE A 117 7.34 -1.39 -28.71
C ILE A 117 7.62 -0.10 -29.52
N GLY A 118 6.60 0.49 -30.16
CA GLY A 118 6.74 1.70 -30.97
C GLY A 118 6.89 3.02 -30.20
N ASP A 119 6.53 3.08 -28.90
CA ASP A 119 6.58 4.30 -28.11
C ASP A 119 6.83 4.01 -26.62
N LEU A 120 8.10 3.74 -26.29
CA LEU A 120 8.55 3.36 -24.95
C LEU A 120 8.32 4.47 -23.91
N GLU A 121 8.43 5.74 -24.31
CA GLU A 121 8.30 6.88 -23.41
C GLU A 121 6.86 7.00 -22.87
N SER A 122 5.86 6.97 -23.76
CA SER A 122 4.46 7.03 -23.35
C SER A 122 4.01 5.79 -22.56
N PHE A 123 4.63 4.64 -22.81
CA PHE A 123 4.42 3.43 -22.01
C PHE A 123 4.96 3.57 -20.58
N LEU A 124 6.19 4.08 -20.42
CA LEU A 124 6.81 4.29 -19.11
C LEU A 124 6.02 5.31 -18.28
N ASP A 125 5.57 6.41 -18.88
CA ASP A 125 4.76 7.42 -18.19
C ASP A 125 3.44 6.84 -17.65
N ARG A 126 2.77 5.98 -18.42
CA ARG A 126 1.55 5.29 -17.96
C ARG A 126 1.83 4.34 -16.80
N ILE A 127 2.97 3.65 -16.81
CA ILE A 127 3.40 2.79 -15.69
C ILE A 127 3.62 3.63 -14.43
N TRP A 128 4.37 4.73 -14.51
CA TRP A 128 4.64 5.56 -13.34
C TRP A 128 3.36 6.19 -12.79
N MET A 129 2.46 6.65 -13.67
CA MET A 129 1.15 7.15 -13.28
C MET A 129 0.30 6.08 -12.58
N TYR A 130 0.31 4.83 -13.08
CA TYR A 130 -0.34 3.69 -12.42
C TYR A 130 0.25 3.43 -11.03
N ILE A 131 1.58 3.44 -10.92
CA ILE A 131 2.28 3.18 -9.66
C ILE A 131 1.89 4.22 -8.60
N ASP A 132 1.94 5.49 -8.97
CA ASP A 132 1.72 6.61 -8.05
C ASP A 132 0.26 6.80 -7.66
N SER A 133 -0.66 6.52 -8.60
CA SER A 133 -2.09 6.77 -8.43
C SER A 133 -2.83 5.58 -7.86
N LEU A 134 -2.43 4.34 -8.16
CA LEU A 134 -3.17 3.13 -7.75
C LEU A 134 -2.33 2.20 -6.89
N TYR A 135 -1.10 1.92 -7.30
CA TYR A 135 -0.35 0.78 -6.77
C TYR A 135 0.14 1.01 -5.33
N TYR A 136 0.69 2.20 -5.05
CA TYR A 136 1.19 2.55 -3.70
C TYR A 136 0.08 2.98 -2.75
N LYS A 137 -1.09 3.32 -3.27
CA LYS A 137 -2.15 3.91 -2.45
C LYS A 137 -2.84 2.85 -1.59
N PRO A 138 -3.03 3.11 -0.28
CA PRO A 138 -3.56 2.12 0.66
C PRO A 138 -5.05 1.83 0.42
N TYR A 139 -5.78 2.79 -0.13
CA TYR A 139 -7.23 2.69 -0.32
C TYR A 139 -7.65 1.64 -1.36
N THR A 140 -6.80 1.29 -2.33
CA THR A 140 -7.05 0.20 -3.29
C THR A 140 -6.67 -1.17 -2.73
N ARG A 141 -5.91 -1.19 -1.64
CA ARG A 141 -5.31 -2.39 -1.04
C ARG A 141 -5.98 -2.84 0.25
N ILE A 142 -6.89 -2.05 0.82
CA ILE A 142 -7.56 -2.39 2.08
C ILE A 142 -8.51 -3.60 1.96
N SER A 143 -9.04 -3.88 0.77
CA SER A 143 -10.00 -4.96 0.52
C SER A 143 -9.53 -6.36 0.97
N PRO A 144 -8.36 -6.88 0.55
CA PRO A 144 -7.87 -8.19 0.99
C PRO A 144 -7.69 -8.29 2.50
N TYR A 145 -7.28 -7.22 3.18
CA TYR A 145 -7.16 -7.20 4.64
C TYR A 145 -8.52 -7.37 5.31
N LEU A 146 -9.53 -6.64 4.85
CA LEU A 146 -10.89 -6.76 5.39
C LEU A 146 -11.50 -8.13 5.14
N ILE A 147 -11.25 -8.74 3.97
CA ILE A 147 -11.65 -10.13 3.70
C ILE A 147 -10.99 -11.08 4.72
N GLY A 148 -9.71 -10.91 5.00
CA GLY A 148 -9.00 -11.67 6.03
C GLY A 148 -9.61 -11.49 7.42
N VAL A 149 -9.95 -10.26 7.82
CA VAL A 149 -10.62 -9.97 9.10
C VAL A 149 -12.00 -10.64 9.18
N LEU A 150 -12.80 -10.54 8.10
CA LEU A 150 -14.13 -11.16 8.03
C LEU A 150 -14.05 -12.67 8.11
N LEU A 151 -13.11 -13.30 7.39
CA LEU A 151 -12.88 -14.74 7.45
C LEU A 151 -12.41 -15.17 8.84
N GLY A 152 -11.44 -14.47 9.42
CA GLY A 152 -10.95 -14.73 10.77
C GLY A 152 -12.07 -14.65 11.80
N TYR A 153 -12.93 -13.63 11.71
CA TYR A 153 -14.11 -13.50 12.55
C TYR A 153 -15.14 -14.60 12.32
N HIS A 154 -15.35 -15.03 11.07
CA HIS A 154 -16.29 -16.12 10.77
C HIS A 154 -15.84 -17.46 11.37
N PHE A 155 -14.56 -17.79 11.23
CA PHE A 155 -13.99 -19.04 11.77
C PHE A 155 -13.92 -19.02 13.30
N TYR A 156 -13.46 -17.93 13.92
CA TYR A 156 -13.30 -17.84 15.37
C TYR A 156 -14.55 -17.34 16.12
N GLY A 157 -15.52 -16.77 15.42
CA GLY A 157 -16.72 -16.15 16.02
C GLY A 157 -17.62 -17.11 16.79
N LYS A 158 -17.56 -18.42 16.51
CA LYS A 158 -18.27 -19.44 17.29
C LYS A 158 -17.74 -19.55 18.72
N ASN A 159 -16.44 -19.37 18.95
CA ASN A 159 -15.83 -19.39 20.28
C ASN A 159 -16.02 -18.06 21.02
N PHE A 160 -16.12 -16.93 20.30
CA PHE A 160 -16.38 -15.61 20.89
C PHE A 160 -17.80 -15.41 21.42
N LYS A 161 -18.81 -16.12 20.87
CA LYS A 161 -20.17 -16.10 21.43
C LYS A 161 -20.22 -16.61 22.88
N ASP A 162 -19.34 -17.55 23.22
CA ASP A 162 -19.24 -18.09 24.59
C ASP A 162 -18.58 -17.09 25.56
N ILE A 163 -17.63 -16.28 25.06
CA ILE A 163 -17.01 -15.18 25.83
C ILE A 163 -17.99 -14.02 26.02
N ARG A 164 -18.77 -13.66 25.00
CA ARG A 164 -19.78 -12.59 25.08
C ARG A 164 -20.91 -12.89 26.08
N ASN A 165 -21.19 -14.16 26.35
CA ASN A 165 -22.19 -14.55 27.35
C ASN A 165 -21.63 -14.55 28.80
N ARG A 166 -20.32 -14.31 28.99
CA ARG A 166 -19.67 -14.23 30.31
C ARG A 166 -19.43 -12.79 30.82
N TRP A 167 -19.67 -11.78 29.99
CA TRP A 167 -19.58 -10.35 30.32
C TRP A 167 -20.94 -9.69 30.10
#